data_AF-A0A3D4UU29-F1
#
_entry.id   AF-A0A3D4UU29-F1
#
_cell.length_a   1.000
_cell.length_b   1.000
_cell.length_c   1.000
_cell.angle_alpha   90.00
_cell.angle_beta   90.00
_cell.angle_gamma   90.00
#
_symmetry.space_group_name_H-M   'P 1'
#
loop_
_entity.id
_entity.type
_entity.pdbx_description
1 polymer ?
#
loop_
_entity_poly.entity_id
_entity_poly.type
_entity_poly.pdbx_seq_one_letter_code
_entity_poly.pdbx_strand_id
1 'polypeptide(L)'
;MVDYDKTNKGILYDMQDGYEVIKNGTLNIEGKDHRIIAVKRNNKQGSPIIELYRAIGTVKKNVNKTKETDPDTSGLVEVINVDGVKTVSCWQNISKKGTPYTSMSVRDLKELVSEPVEKELDDEIPF
;
A
#
# COMPACT_ATOMS: atom_id res chain seq x y z
N MET A 1 -31.28 -15.39 0.41
CA MET A 1 -29.99 -15.30 -0.34
C MET A 1 -28.94 -15.93 0.55
N VAL A 2 -28.14 -16.85 0.04
CA VAL A 2 -27.05 -17.47 0.82
C VAL A 2 -25.84 -16.55 0.70
N ASP A 3 -25.44 -15.95 1.81
CA ASP A 3 -24.20 -15.18 1.88
C ASP A 3 -23.02 -16.12 1.61
N TYR A 4 -22.34 -15.90 0.49
CA TYR A 4 -21.12 -16.62 0.15
C TYR A 4 -20.02 -16.20 1.12
N ASP A 5 -19.61 -17.12 2.01
CA ASP A 5 -18.53 -16.87 2.98
C ASP A 5 -17.16 -16.76 2.28
N LYS A 6 -16.60 -15.55 2.32
CA LYS A 6 -15.31 -15.16 1.73
C LYS A 6 -14.14 -15.24 2.72
N THR A 7 -14.37 -15.75 3.93
CA THR A 7 -13.32 -15.88 4.95
C THR A 7 -12.16 -16.73 4.42
N ASN A 8 -10.93 -16.21 4.53
CA ASN A 8 -9.69 -16.87 4.09
C ASN A 8 -9.63 -17.28 2.61
N LYS A 9 -10.42 -16.65 1.75
CA LYS A 9 -10.45 -16.90 0.29
C LYS A 9 -10.13 -15.61 -0.46
N GLY A 10 -9.48 -15.75 -1.61
CA GLY A 10 -9.14 -14.63 -2.49
C GLY A 10 -8.94 -15.10 -3.93
N ILE A 11 -8.96 -14.16 -4.88
CA ILE A 11 -8.75 -14.41 -6.30
C ILE A 11 -7.78 -13.35 -6.82
N LEU A 12 -6.86 -13.75 -7.69
CA LEU A 12 -5.98 -12.85 -8.43
C LEU A 12 -6.41 -12.85 -9.90
N TYR A 13 -6.32 -11.69 -10.53
CA TYR A 13 -6.56 -11.50 -11.95
C TYR A 13 -5.29 -10.97 -12.61
N ASP A 14 -5.20 -11.10 -13.93
CA ASP A 14 -4.12 -10.47 -14.69
C ASP A 14 -4.14 -8.95 -14.48
N MET A 15 -2.94 -8.36 -14.45
CA MET A 15 -2.83 -6.92 -14.30
C MET A 15 -3.36 -6.21 -15.54
N GLN A 16 -4.15 -5.15 -15.31
CA GLN A 16 -4.55 -4.23 -16.38
C GLN A 16 -3.36 -3.36 -16.80
N ASP A 17 -3.43 -2.80 -18.00
CA ASP A 17 -2.41 -1.88 -18.51
C ASP A 17 -2.22 -0.68 -17.57
N GLY A 18 -0.96 -0.24 -17.42
CA GLY A 18 -0.60 0.95 -16.65
C GLY A 18 -0.03 0.70 -15.25
N TYR A 19 0.14 -0.56 -14.83
CA TYR A 19 0.88 -0.92 -13.61
C TYR A 19 2.35 -1.17 -13.95
N GLU A 20 3.26 -0.41 -13.35
CA GLU A 20 4.70 -0.53 -13.59
C GLU A 20 5.45 -0.61 -12.25
N VAL A 21 6.19 -1.70 -12.02
CA VAL A 21 7.08 -1.80 -10.85
C VAL A 21 8.30 -0.92 -11.08
N ILE A 22 8.45 0.14 -10.29
CA ILE A 22 9.49 1.16 -10.50
C ILE A 22 10.65 1.09 -9.50
N LYS A 23 10.41 0.60 -8.27
CA LYS A 23 11.45 0.47 -7.23
C LYS A 23 11.16 -0.71 -6.31
N ASN A 24 12.21 -1.25 -5.71
CA ASN A 24 12.13 -2.21 -4.61
C ASN A 24 12.98 -1.71 -3.43
N GLY A 25 12.66 -2.17 -2.23
CA GLY A 25 13.43 -1.84 -1.03
C GLY A 25 12.86 -2.46 0.25
N THR A 26 13.35 -1.95 1.37
CA THR A 26 12.92 -2.33 2.71
C THR A 26 12.37 -1.10 3.42
N LEU A 27 11.27 -1.27 4.15
CA LEU A 27 10.68 -0.26 5.01
C LEU A 27 10.56 -0.82 6.43
N ASN A 28 11.19 -0.16 7.41
CA ASN A 28 11.00 -0.50 8.81
C ASN A 28 9.73 0.18 9.34
N ILE A 29 8.82 -0.60 9.92
CA ILE A 29 7.63 -0.09 10.62
C ILE A 29 7.65 -0.74 12.00
N GLU A 30 7.72 0.09 13.05
CA GLU A 30 7.68 -0.36 14.45
C GLU A 30 8.74 -1.43 14.79
N GLY A 31 9.95 -1.27 14.25
CA GLY A 31 11.05 -2.19 14.49
C GLY A 31 11.02 -3.46 13.64
N LYS A 32 10.02 -3.63 12.77
CA LYS A 32 9.95 -4.74 11.82
C LYS A 32 10.27 -4.29 10.41
N ASP A 33 11.22 -4.96 9.78
CA ASP A 33 11.58 -4.72 8.38
C ASP A 33 10.60 -5.41 7.44
N HIS A 34 10.06 -4.64 6.50
CA HIS A 34 9.13 -5.12 5.49
C HIS A 34 9.72 -4.94 4.10
N ARG A 35 9.75 -6.02 3.31
CA ARG A 35 10.09 -5.91 1.90
C ARG A 35 8.94 -5.25 1.15
N ILE A 36 9.24 -4.17 0.45
CA ILE A 36 8.27 -3.39 -0.31
C ILE A 36 8.67 -3.23 -1.76
N ILE A 37 7.67 -3.03 -2.62
CA ILE A 37 7.83 -2.57 -4.00
C ILE A 37 7.00 -1.31 -4.20
N ALA A 38 7.51 -0.37 -4.98
CA ALA A 38 6.78 0.79 -5.43
C ALA A 38 6.29 0.54 -6.86
N VAL A 39 4.99 0.69 -7.06
CA VAL A 39 4.33 0.48 -8.34
C VAL A 39 3.69 1.79 -8.78
N LYS A 40 4.05 2.24 -9.96
CA LYS A 40 3.40 3.37 -10.61
C LYS A 40 2.10 2.85 -11.24
N ARG A 41 1.00 3.57 -11.02
CA ARG A 41 -0.28 3.35 -11.70
C ARG A 41 -1.05 4.65 -11.81
N ASN A 42 -2.12 4.66 -12.61
CA ASN A 42 -3.06 5.77 -12.62
C ASN A 42 -4.16 5.55 -11.59
N ASN A 43 -4.60 6.63 -10.94
CA ASN A 43 -5.81 6.61 -10.11
C ASN A 43 -7.07 6.60 -11.01
N LYS A 44 -8.27 6.54 -10.42
CA LYS A 44 -9.53 6.56 -11.18
C LYS A 44 -9.73 7.82 -12.03
N GLN A 45 -9.00 8.90 -11.73
CA GLN A 45 -9.05 10.18 -12.44
C GLN A 45 -7.95 10.29 -13.52
N GLY A 46 -7.13 9.25 -13.72
CA GLY A 46 -6.05 9.23 -14.71
C GLY A 46 -4.72 9.83 -14.24
N SER A 47 -4.64 10.34 -13.01
CA SER A 47 -3.40 10.93 -12.48
C SER A 47 -2.41 9.84 -12.03
N PRO A 48 -1.11 9.97 -12.32
CA PRO A 48 -0.11 9.01 -11.91
C PRO A 48 0.10 9.06 -10.40
N ILE A 49 0.08 7.89 -9.76
CA ILE A 49 0.36 7.70 -8.34
C ILE A 49 1.38 6.58 -8.17
N ILE A 50 2.08 6.60 -7.04
CA ILE A 50 2.98 5.53 -6.61
C ILE A 50 2.33 4.83 -5.44
N GLU A 51 2.04 3.54 -5.60
CA GLU A 51 1.51 2.68 -4.55
C GLU A 51 2.61 1.78 -4.01
N LEU A 52 2.68 1.65 -2.68
CA LEU A 52 3.63 0.76 -2.01
C LEU A 52 2.93 -0.54 -1.69
N TYR A 53 3.46 -1.65 -2.21
CA TYR A 53 3.01 -2.99 -1.85
C TYR A 53 4.04 -3.65 -0.93
N ARG A 54 3.55 -4.25 0.15
CA ARG A 54 4.34 -5.10 1.03
C ARG A 54 4.27 -6.54 0.52
N ALA A 55 5.40 -7.24 0.52
CA ALA A 55 5.40 -8.68 0.34
C ALA A 55 4.74 -9.33 1.58
N ILE A 56 3.58 -9.94 1.39
CA ILE A 56 2.83 -10.61 2.46
C ILE A 56 3.09 -12.11 2.51
N GLY A 57 3.74 -12.68 1.50
CA GLY A 57 3.93 -14.12 1.41
C GLY A 57 4.81 -14.52 0.24
N THR A 58 5.15 -15.80 0.17
CA THR A 58 5.91 -16.39 -0.93
C THR A 58 5.32 -17.73 -1.31
N VAL A 59 4.93 -17.86 -2.58
CA VAL A 59 4.47 -19.11 -3.18
C VAL A 59 5.56 -19.73 -4.04
N LYS A 60 5.60 -21.05 -4.07
CA LYS A 60 6.49 -21.84 -4.91
C LYS A 60 5.68 -22.84 -5.70
N LYS A 61 6.19 -23.23 -6.87
CA LYS A 61 5.61 -24.31 -7.67
C LYS A 61 5.58 -25.60 -6.86
N ASN A 62 4.44 -26.29 -6.87
CA ASN A 62 4.31 -27.58 -6.20
C ASN A 62 4.97 -28.67 -7.05
N VAL A 63 6.21 -29.02 -6.69
CA VAL A 63 6.98 -30.07 -7.38
C VAL A 63 6.49 -31.49 -7.07
N ASN A 64 5.65 -31.64 -6.04
CA ASN A 64 5.08 -32.92 -5.61
C ASN A 64 3.60 -33.04 -5.99
N LYS A 65 3.13 -32.27 -6.98
CA LYS A 65 1.76 -32.41 -7.48
C LYS A 65 1.59 -33.79 -8.09
N THR A 66 0.68 -34.58 -7.53
CA THR A 66 0.38 -35.96 -7.98
C THR A 66 -1.04 -36.09 -8.53
N LYS A 67 -1.96 -35.22 -8.10
CA LYS A 67 -3.36 -35.21 -8.51
C LYS A 67 -3.78 -33.84 -9.02
N GLU A 68 -4.82 -33.79 -9.84
CA GLU A 68 -5.38 -32.54 -10.39
C GLU A 68 -5.90 -31.61 -9.28
N THR A 69 -6.44 -32.19 -8.20
CA THR A 69 -6.94 -31.48 -7.02
C THR A 69 -5.83 -30.85 -6.18
N ASP A 70 -4.57 -31.23 -6.39
CA ASP A 70 -3.45 -30.65 -5.65
C ASP A 70 -3.19 -29.22 -6.17
N PRO A 71 -2.86 -28.27 -5.28
CA PRO A 71 -2.57 -26.90 -5.69
C PRO A 71 -1.32 -26.84 -6.59
N ASP A 72 -1.39 -26.04 -7.65
CA ASP A 72 -0.26 -25.83 -8.58
C ASP A 72 0.90 -25.07 -7.93
N THR A 73 0.58 -24.16 -7.02
CA THR A 73 1.54 -23.41 -6.22
C THR A 73 1.08 -23.39 -4.77
N SER A 74 2.02 -23.44 -3.82
CA SER A 74 1.73 -23.32 -2.40
C SER A 74 2.82 -22.54 -1.71
N GLY A 75 2.49 -21.93 -0.58
CA GLY A 75 3.37 -20.98 0.06
C GLY A 75 2.95 -20.62 1.46
N LEU A 76 3.76 -19.75 2.07
CA LEU A 76 3.46 -19.15 3.37
C LEU A 76 3.02 -17.71 3.14
N VAL A 77 1.99 -17.31 3.88
CA VAL A 77 1.51 -15.93 3.96
C VAL A 77 1.62 -15.50 5.41
N GLU A 78 2.18 -14.32 5.64
CA GLU A 78 2.23 -13.66 6.92
C GLU A 78 0.86 -13.05 7.22
N VAL A 79 0.34 -13.34 8.42
CA VAL A 79 -0.84 -12.63 8.93
C VAL A 79 -0.40 -11.24 9.36
N ILE A 80 -0.93 -10.22 8.69
CA ILE A 80 -0.58 -8.83 8.96
C ILE A 80 -1.67 -8.21 9.82
N ASN A 81 -1.32 -7.86 11.05
CA ASN A 81 -2.10 -6.95 11.88
C ASN A 81 -1.43 -5.57 11.79
N VAL A 82 -2.10 -4.60 11.14
CA VAL A 82 -1.68 -3.20 11.21
C VAL A 82 -2.64 -2.49 12.15
N ASP A 83 -2.14 -2.09 13.31
CA ASP A 83 -2.92 -1.29 14.25
C ASP A 83 -2.84 0.19 13.81
N GLY A 84 -3.92 0.67 13.22
CA GLY A 84 -4.09 2.07 12.82
C GLY A 84 -3.48 2.47 11.48
N VAL A 85 -3.69 3.74 11.10
CA VAL A 85 -3.17 4.34 9.87
C VAL A 85 -1.93 5.16 10.20
N LYS A 86 -0.87 5.01 9.40
CA LYS A 86 0.38 5.80 9.52
C LYS A 86 0.57 6.67 8.29
N THR A 87 1.22 7.82 8.49
CA THR A 87 1.63 8.71 7.41
C THR A 87 2.99 8.28 6.89
N VAL A 88 3.18 8.31 5.57
CA VAL A 88 4.47 8.06 4.91
C VAL A 88 4.88 9.31 4.14
N SER A 89 6.12 9.75 4.36
CA SER A 89 6.76 10.83 3.60
C SER A 89 7.89 10.25 2.77
N CYS A 90 8.01 10.67 1.51
CA CYS A 90 8.98 10.16 0.55
C CYS A 90 9.81 11.30 -0.04
N TRP A 91 11.14 11.14 -0.11
CA TRP A 91 12.04 12.12 -0.73
C TRP A 91 12.93 11.45 -1.77
N GLN A 92 13.06 12.08 -2.94
CA GLN A 92 13.99 11.65 -3.98
C GLN A 92 15.39 12.17 -3.66
N ASN A 93 16.38 11.29 -3.65
CA ASN A 93 17.76 11.60 -3.30
C ASN A 93 18.73 10.94 -4.29
N ILE A 94 19.97 11.42 -4.28
CA ILE A 94 21.08 10.84 -5.03
C ILE A 94 22.14 10.39 -4.03
N SER A 95 22.54 9.11 -4.08
CA SER A 95 23.56 8.58 -3.18
C SER A 95 24.92 9.24 -3.47
N LYS A 96 25.88 9.13 -2.54
CA LYS A 96 27.26 9.59 -2.77
C LYS A 96 27.92 8.94 -4.01
N LYS A 97 27.39 7.80 -4.46
CA LYS A 97 27.83 7.07 -5.66
C LYS A 97 27.02 7.45 -6.92
N GLY A 98 26.17 8.47 -6.88
CA GLY A 98 25.36 8.93 -8.00
C GLY A 98 24.08 8.12 -8.26
N THR A 99 23.74 7.16 -7.40
CA THR A 99 22.56 6.30 -7.60
C THR A 99 21.30 6.97 -7.06
N PRO A 100 20.25 7.17 -7.88
CA PRO A 100 18.99 7.75 -7.41
C PRO A 100 18.25 6.76 -6.49
N TYR A 101 17.81 7.23 -5.33
CA TYR A 101 17.03 6.45 -4.37
C TYR A 101 15.89 7.28 -3.79
N THR A 102 14.89 6.61 -3.23
CA THR A 102 13.80 7.27 -2.50
C THR A 102 13.97 6.93 -1.03
N SER A 103 14.17 7.93 -0.18
CA SER A 103 14.09 7.74 1.27
C SER A 103 12.64 7.85 1.72
N MET A 104 12.29 7.13 2.77
CA MET A 104 10.94 7.17 3.34
C MET A 104 11.01 7.33 4.86
N SER A 105 10.03 8.01 5.42
CA SER A 105 9.81 8.10 6.87
C SER A 105 8.35 7.83 7.17
N VAL A 106 8.10 7.00 8.18
CA VAL A 106 6.75 6.65 8.64
C VAL A 106 6.54 7.25 10.01
N ARG A 107 5.37 7.86 10.23
CA ARG A 107 4.96 8.46 11.51
C ARG A 107 3.50 8.16 11.77
N ASP A 108 3.09 8.20 13.03
CA ASP A 108 1.67 8.07 13.37
C ASP A 108 0.86 9.20 12.74
N LEU A 109 -0.34 8.88 12.26
CA LEU A 109 -1.26 9.87 11.74
C LEU A 109 -1.65 10.80 12.89
N LYS A 110 -1.16 12.04 12.87
CA LYS A 110 -1.78 13.10 13.68
C LYS A 110 -3.18 13.32 13.14
N GLU A 111 -4.18 13.29 14.02
CA GLU A 111 -5.53 13.67 13.66
C GLU A 111 -5.48 15.01 12.92
N LEU A 112 -6.06 15.04 11.72
CA LEU A 112 -6.34 16.29 11.04
C LEU A 112 -7.40 16.98 11.88
N VAL A 113 -6.96 17.82 12.83
CA VAL A 113 -7.84 18.77 13.50
C VAL A 113 -8.37 19.66 12.37
N SER A 114 -9.62 19.43 11.98
CA SER A 114 -10.32 20.34 11.09
C SER A 114 -10.58 21.60 11.91
N GLU A 115 -9.87 22.68 11.60
CA GLU A 115 -10.18 23.97 12.19
C GLU A 115 -11.62 24.34 11.80
N PRO A 116 -12.51 24.63 12.75
CA PRO A 116 -13.82 25.16 12.42
C PRO A 116 -13.61 26.53 11.75
N VAL A 117 -14.12 26.68 10.53
CA VAL A 117 -14.22 27.97 9.85
C VAL A 117 -15.14 28.86 10.68
N GLU A 118 -14.57 29.78 11.45
CA GLU A 118 -15.34 30.89 12.04
C GLU A 118 -15.92 31.71 10.89
N LYS A 119 -17.24 31.65 10.73
CA LYS A 119 -17.97 32.67 9.96
C LYS A 119 -18.05 33.92 10.83
N GLU A 120 -17.25 34.92 10.52
CA GLU A 120 -17.52 36.29 10.92
C GLU A 120 -18.89 36.69 10.36
N LEU A 121 -19.88 36.83 11.24
CA LEU A 121 -21.15 37.47 10.92
C LEU A 121 -20.92 38.98 11.03
N ASP A 122 -20.45 39.57 9.93
CA ASP A 122 -20.41 41.01 9.76
C ASP A 122 -21.72 41.45 9.11
N ASP A 123 -22.73 41.73 9.94
CA ASP A 123 -23.97 42.39 9.53
C ASP A 123 -24.15 43.66 10.37
N GLU A 124 -23.36 44.70 10.06
CA GLU A 124 -23.75 46.08 10.33
C GLU A 124 -25.02 46.40 9.52
N ILE A 125 -26.16 46.47 10.21
CA ILE A 125 -27.41 47.00 9.62
C ILE A 125 -27.49 48.50 9.97
N PRO A 126 -27.44 49.41 8.98
CA PRO A 126 -27.55 50.85 9.25
C PRO A 126 -29.03 51.26 9.42
N PHE A 127 -29.30 52.05 10.46
CA PHE A 127 -30.39 53.03 10.47
C PHE A 127 -29.92 54.34 11.06
#